data_AF-A0A414SE60-F1
#
_entry.id   AF-A0A414SE60-F1
#
_cell.length_a   1.000
_cell.length_b   1.000
_cell.length_c   1.000
_cell.angle_alpha   90.00
_cell.angle_beta   90.00
_cell.angle_gamma   90.00
#
_symmetry.space_group_name_H-M   'P 1'
#
loop_
_entity.id
_entity.type
_entity.pdbx_description
1 polymer ?
#
loop_
_entity_poly.entity_id
_entity_poly.type
_entity_poly.pdbx_seq_one_letter_code
_entity_poly.pdbx_strand_id
1 'polypeptide(L)'
;MNMKIMKCAIKGILWGFILHTIFSLILSLRINTGEFYTVLPALVKDYKNELCATIIQICAFAWLAFFVEIANYLSKRLILREKWQMLGYIILLTLGQLPMAIIYHWNERIILGIFSYIIISSIITGILYVADWKRLKEDIDEIRRATEILDKEKIK
;
A
#
# COMPACT_ATOMS: atom_id res chain seq x y z
N MET A 1 -15.68 -17.64 -1.21
CA MET A 1 -14.91 -16.37 -1.23
C MET A 1 -15.26 -15.60 -2.50
N ASN A 2 -15.75 -14.37 -2.41
CA ASN A 2 -16.17 -13.60 -3.59
C ASN A 2 -15.00 -13.39 -4.57
N MET A 3 -15.19 -13.73 -5.85
CA MET A 3 -14.18 -13.58 -6.92
C MET A 3 -13.55 -12.18 -6.99
N LYS A 4 -14.32 -11.14 -6.61
CA LYS A 4 -13.88 -9.74 -6.56
C LYS A 4 -12.83 -9.49 -5.46
N ILE A 5 -13.00 -10.09 -4.28
CA ILE A 5 -12.05 -9.98 -3.17
C ILE A 5 -10.75 -10.70 -3.51
N MET A 6 -10.84 -11.86 -4.18
CA MET A 6 -9.65 -12.60 -4.61
C MET A 6 -8.82 -11.81 -5.64
N LYS A 7 -9.47 -11.19 -6.63
CA LYS A 7 -8.77 -10.32 -7.61
C LYS A 7 -8.10 -9.12 -6.94
N CYS A 8 -8.77 -8.51 -5.96
CA CYS A 8 -8.25 -7.42 -5.15
C CYS A 8 -7.02 -7.84 -4.35
N ALA A 9 -7.09 -8.98 -3.64
CA ALA A 9 -5.96 -9.56 -2.90
C ALA A 9 -4.74 -9.84 -3.79
N ILE A 10 -4.94 -10.49 -4.95
CA ILE A 10 -3.86 -10.80 -5.89
C ILE A 10 -3.20 -9.52 -6.40
N LYS A 11 -4.01 -8.50 -6.73
CA LYS A 11 -3.50 -7.19 -7.15
C LYS A 11 -2.67 -6.53 -6.05
N GLY A 12 -3.12 -6.60 -4.79
CA GLY A 12 -2.36 -6.10 -3.64
C GLY A 12 -1.00 -6.79 -3.52
N ILE A 13 -0.96 -8.12 -3.61
CA ILE A 13 0.29 -8.89 -3.57
C ILE A 13 1.25 -8.50 -4.69
N LEU A 14 0.75 -8.33 -5.93
CA LEU A 14 1.56 -7.87 -7.06
C LEU A 14 2.18 -6.48 -6.81
N TRP A 15 1.40 -5.55 -6.25
CA TRP A 15 1.93 -4.25 -5.83
C TRP A 15 3.00 -4.38 -4.75
N GLY A 16 2.87 -5.34 -3.84
CA GLY A 16 3.88 -5.64 -2.82
C GLY A 16 5.24 -6.01 -3.41
N PHE A 17 5.26 -6.87 -4.44
CA PHE A 17 6.51 -7.21 -5.12
C PHE A 17 7.16 -6.00 -5.81
N ILE A 18 6.35 -5.18 -6.49
CA ILE A 18 6.83 -3.94 -7.13
C ILE A 18 7.40 -2.97 -6.09
N LEU A 19 6.69 -2.78 -4.97
CA LEU A 19 7.12 -1.92 -3.87
C LEU A 19 8.43 -2.40 -3.25
N HIS A 20 8.61 -3.72 -3.09
CA HIS A 20 9.88 -4.28 -2.64
C HIS A 20 11.02 -3.92 -3.59
N THR A 21 10.84 -4.11 -4.91
CA THR A 21 11.88 -3.77 -5.89
C THR A 21 12.23 -2.28 -5.87
N ILE A 22 11.23 -1.40 -5.78
CA ILE A 22 11.45 0.06 -5.66
C ILE A 22 12.21 0.36 -4.36
N PHE A 23 11.84 -0.27 -3.25
CA PHE A 23 12.51 -0.10 -1.98
C PHE A 23 13.98 -0.53 -2.05
N SER A 24 14.28 -1.70 -2.63
CA SER A 24 15.65 -2.19 -2.81
C SER A 24 16.48 -1.28 -3.73
N LEU A 25 15.86 -0.69 -4.75
CA LEU A 25 16.51 0.29 -5.62
C LEU A 25 16.84 1.58 -4.86
N ILE A 26 15.89 2.13 -4.10
CA ILE A 26 16.13 3.32 -3.26
C ILE A 26 17.20 3.03 -2.21
N LEU A 27 17.17 1.86 -1.58
CA LEU A 27 18.17 1.43 -0.61
C LEU A 27 19.57 1.39 -1.22
N SER A 28 19.69 0.79 -2.40
CA SER A 28 20.97 0.72 -3.14
C SER A 28 21.51 2.11 -3.47
N LEU A 29 20.63 3.01 -3.93
CA LEU A 29 20.99 4.41 -4.21
C LEU A 29 21.43 5.16 -2.94
N ARG A 30 20.84 4.86 -1.78
CA ARG A 30 21.17 5.52 -0.50
C ARG A 30 22.50 5.04 0.08
N ILE A 31 22.83 3.76 -0.09
CA ILE A 31 24.10 3.18 0.36
C ILE A 31 25.25 3.64 -0.56
N ASN A 32 24.97 3.86 -1.85
CA ASN A 32 25.88 4.47 -2.83
C ASN A 32 27.27 3.80 -2.92
N THR A 33 27.33 2.47 -2.76
CA THR A 33 28.56 1.68 -2.91
C THR A 33 28.76 1.14 -4.33
N GLY A 34 27.78 1.35 -5.22
CA GLY A 34 27.78 0.80 -6.58
C GLY A 34 27.23 -0.63 -6.68
N GLU A 35 26.91 -1.28 -5.56
CA GLU A 35 26.30 -2.61 -5.52
C GLU A 35 24.78 -2.54 -5.34
N PHE A 36 24.08 -3.57 -5.85
CA PHE A 36 22.64 -3.71 -5.71
C PHE A 36 22.30 -4.47 -4.42
N TYR A 37 21.65 -3.80 -3.47
CA TYR A 37 21.17 -4.38 -2.22
C TYR A 37 19.71 -4.80 -2.35
N THR A 38 19.49 -6.09 -2.49
CA THR A 38 18.14 -6.69 -2.57
C THR A 38 17.37 -6.57 -1.26
N VAL A 39 18.08 -6.58 -0.13
CA VAL A 39 17.52 -6.59 1.23
C VAL A 39 18.32 -5.65 2.12
N LEU A 40 17.72 -5.19 3.22
CA LEU A 40 18.42 -4.36 4.19
C LEU A 40 19.62 -5.15 4.80
N PRO A 41 20.86 -4.61 4.77
CA PRO A 41 22.04 -5.32 5.32
C PRO A 41 21.90 -5.66 6.81
N ALA A 42 21.16 -4.85 7.56
CA ALA A 42 20.82 -5.14 8.96
C ALA A 42 20.04 -6.46 9.09
N LEU A 43 19.11 -6.71 8.16
CA LEU A 43 18.34 -7.96 8.13
C LEU A 43 19.21 -9.17 7.80
N VAL A 44 20.16 -9.00 6.88
CA VAL A 44 21.13 -10.06 6.55
C VAL A 44 21.97 -10.43 7.77
N LYS A 45 22.35 -9.43 8.58
CA LYS A 45 23.08 -9.64 9.83
C LYS A 45 22.25 -10.41 10.85
N ASP A 46 20.96 -10.09 10.97
CA ASP A 46 20.07 -10.73 11.95
C ASP A 46 19.75 -12.19 11.59
N TYR A 47 19.43 -12.45 10.32
CA TYR A 47 19.09 -13.79 9.84
C TYR A 47 20.30 -14.62 9.41
N LYS A 48 21.51 -14.03 9.39
CA LYS A 48 22.80 -14.64 8.96
C LYS A 48 22.79 -15.27 7.57
N ASN A 49 21.74 -15.02 6.78
CA ASN A 49 21.53 -15.60 5.46
C ASN A 49 20.76 -14.58 4.61
N GLU A 50 21.39 -14.12 3.54
CA GLU A 50 20.86 -13.10 2.64
C GLU A 50 19.60 -13.57 1.90
N LEU A 51 19.57 -14.83 1.47
CA LEU A 51 18.40 -15.40 0.78
C LEU A 51 17.19 -15.45 1.70
N CYS A 52 17.40 -15.90 2.95
CA CYS A 52 16.33 -15.97 3.95
C CYS A 52 15.80 -14.57 4.29
N ALA A 53 16.69 -13.61 4.53
CA ALA A 53 16.33 -12.23 4.81
C ALA A 53 15.55 -11.59 3.66
N THR A 54 15.96 -11.87 2.41
CA THR A 54 15.28 -11.37 1.21
C THR A 54 13.87 -11.92 1.08
N ILE A 55 13.69 -13.24 1.25
CA ILE A 55 12.37 -13.88 1.20
C ILE A 55 11.45 -13.28 2.27
N ILE A 56 11.94 -13.14 3.50
CA ILE A 56 11.18 -12.56 4.61
C ILE A 56 10.76 -11.12 4.31
N GLN A 57 11.67 -10.29 3.78
CA GLN A 57 11.37 -8.91 3.40
C GLN A 57 10.32 -8.85 2.29
N ILE A 58 10.45 -9.66 1.24
CA ILE A 58 9.46 -9.76 0.15
C ILE A 58 8.09 -10.16 0.69
N CYS A 59 8.02 -11.19 1.53
CA CYS A 59 6.79 -11.64 2.16
C CYS A 59 6.14 -10.54 3.01
N ALA A 60 6.93 -9.73 3.72
CA ALA A 60 6.42 -8.63 4.51
C ALA A 60 5.82 -7.50 3.66
N PHE A 61 6.47 -7.14 2.54
CA PHE A 61 5.92 -6.17 1.58
C PHE A 61 4.65 -6.70 0.90
N ALA A 62 4.63 -7.98 0.52
CA ALA A 62 3.44 -8.63 -0.05
C ALA A 62 2.28 -8.65 0.95
N TRP A 63 2.54 -8.96 2.22
CA TRP A 63 1.56 -8.94 3.30
C TRP A 63 0.99 -7.53 3.52
N LEU A 64 1.85 -6.53 3.63
CA LEU A 64 1.44 -5.14 3.79
C LEU A 64 0.52 -4.70 2.64
N ALA A 65 0.95 -4.92 1.40
CA ALA A 65 0.20 -4.51 0.22
C ALA A 65 -1.12 -5.25 0.05
N PHE A 66 -1.20 -6.52 0.46
CA PHE A 66 -2.44 -7.29 0.54
C PHE A 66 -3.45 -6.64 1.49
N PHE A 67 -3.03 -6.30 2.72
CA PHE A 67 -3.91 -5.68 3.72
C PHE A 67 -4.35 -4.28 3.31
N VAL A 68 -3.46 -3.49 2.70
CA VAL A 68 -3.77 -2.15 2.18
C VAL A 68 -4.85 -2.22 1.10
N GLU A 69 -4.73 -3.13 0.13
CA GLU A 69 -5.69 -3.23 -0.97
C GLU A 69 -7.05 -3.76 -0.48
N ILE A 70 -7.06 -4.68 0.51
CA ILE A 70 -8.29 -5.12 1.18
C ILE A 70 -8.95 -4.00 1.97
N ALA A 71 -8.16 -3.22 2.73
CA ALA A 71 -8.65 -2.07 3.49
C ALA A 71 -9.30 -1.04 2.56
N ASN A 72 -8.64 -0.75 1.43
CA ASN A 72 -9.16 0.15 0.41
C ASN A 72 -10.47 -0.36 -0.22
N TYR A 73 -10.53 -1.65 -0.57
CA TYR A 73 -11.73 -2.27 -1.13
C TYR A 73 -12.92 -2.27 -0.15
N LEU A 74 -12.66 -2.58 1.12
CA LEU A 74 -13.68 -2.56 2.17
C LEU A 74 -14.17 -1.13 2.42
N SER A 75 -13.28 -0.15 2.47
CA SER A 75 -13.65 1.27 2.59
C SER A 75 -14.61 1.70 1.49
N LYS A 76 -14.40 1.26 0.24
CA LYS A 76 -15.28 1.64 -0.89
C LYS A 76 -16.63 0.93 -0.94
N ARG A 77 -16.80 -0.22 -0.27
CA ARG A 77 -18.02 -1.05 -0.36
C ARG A 77 -18.87 -1.09 0.90
N LEU A 78 -18.27 -0.81 2.06
CA LEU A 78 -19.01 -0.80 3.31
C LEU A 78 -19.88 0.44 3.36
N ILE A 79 -21.19 0.27 3.14
CA ILE A 79 -22.24 1.25 3.52
C ILE A 79 -22.43 1.22 5.06
N LEU A 80 -21.39 0.85 5.81
CA LEU A 80 -21.47 0.88 7.26
C LEU A 80 -21.40 2.34 7.72
N ARG A 81 -22.04 2.63 8.86
CA ARG A 81 -21.97 3.94 9.53
C ARG A 81 -20.51 4.41 9.54
N GLU A 82 -20.24 5.63 9.08
CA GLU A 82 -18.90 6.18 8.76
C GLU A 82 -17.80 5.82 9.78
N LYS A 83 -18.15 5.80 11.07
CA LYS A 83 -17.24 5.42 12.17
C LYS A 83 -16.68 4.00 12.06
N TRP A 84 -17.49 3.02 11.67
CA TRP A 84 -17.06 1.62 11.58
C TRP A 84 -16.20 1.35 10.34
N GLN A 85 -16.40 2.12 9.27
CA GLN A 85 -15.57 2.05 8.07
C GLN A 85 -14.15 2.55 8.36
N MET A 86 -14.03 3.72 9.00
CA MET A 86 -12.75 4.25 9.48
C MET A 86 -12.04 3.29 10.44
N LEU A 87 -12.76 2.73 11.41
CA LEU A 87 -12.18 1.77 12.35
C LEU A 87 -11.64 0.52 11.65
N GLY A 88 -12.42 -0.05 10.74
CA GLY A 88 -12.02 -1.23 9.96
C GLY A 88 -10.78 -0.96 9.11
N TYR A 89 -10.72 0.21 8.47
CA TYR A 89 -9.56 0.63 7.68
C TYR A 89 -8.29 0.72 8.54
N ILE A 90 -8.37 1.37 9.70
CA ILE A 90 -7.24 1.50 10.63
C ILE A 90 -6.79 0.12 11.14
N ILE A 91 -7.73 -0.75 11.54
CA ILE A 91 -7.40 -2.09 12.03
C ILE A 91 -6.67 -2.92 10.96
N LEU A 92 -7.15 -2.89 9.72
CA LEU A 92 -6.51 -3.61 8.61
C LEU A 92 -5.11 -3.06 8.30
N LEU A 93 -4.92 -1.75 8.33
CA LEU A 93 -3.60 -1.13 8.17
C LEU A 93 -2.63 -1.58 9.26
N THR A 94 -3.07 -1.54 10.52
CA THR A 94 -2.26 -2.01 11.66
C THR A 94 -1.85 -3.47 11.48
N LEU A 95 -2.78 -4.35 11.11
CA LEU A 95 -2.50 -5.77 10.84
C LEU A 95 -1.52 -5.97 9.68
N GLY A 96 -1.61 -5.14 8.65
CA GLY A 96 -0.68 -5.15 7.51
C GLY A 96 0.76 -4.75 7.91
N GLN A 97 0.93 -3.89 8.91
CA GLN A 97 2.23 -3.40 9.35
C GLN A 97 2.90 -4.28 10.41
N LEU A 98 2.19 -5.26 10.99
CA LEU A 98 2.75 -6.13 12.03
C LEU A 98 4.03 -6.87 11.62
N PRO A 99 4.11 -7.54 10.44
CA PRO A 99 5.35 -8.21 10.05
C PRO A 99 6.51 -7.23 9.88
N MET A 100 6.24 -6.03 9.37
CA MET A 100 7.26 -4.99 9.25
C MET A 100 7.76 -4.53 10.61
N ALA A 101 6.87 -4.37 11.59
CA ALA A 101 7.25 -3.98 12.95
C ALA A 101 8.19 -4.98 13.62
N ILE A 102 7.98 -6.28 13.38
CA ILE A 102 8.83 -7.35 13.89
C ILE A 102 10.20 -7.32 13.19
N ILE A 103 10.19 -7.30 11.85
CA ILE A 103 11.41 -7.35 11.02
C ILE A 103 12.32 -6.16 11.29
N TYR A 104 11.76 -4.95 11.43
CA TYR A 104 12.52 -3.74 11.69
C TYR A 104 12.75 -3.46 13.18
N HIS A 105 12.51 -4.44 14.06
CA HIS A 105 12.76 -4.35 15.50
C HIS A 105 12.13 -3.11 16.16
N TRP A 106 10.89 -2.76 15.77
CA TRP A 106 10.18 -1.61 16.35
C TRP A 106 10.02 -1.72 17.87
N ASN A 107 10.00 -2.95 18.40
CA ASN A 107 9.90 -3.22 19.83
C ASN A 107 11.10 -2.66 20.62
N GLU A 108 12.31 -2.70 20.06
CA GLU A 108 13.50 -2.15 20.74
C GLU A 108 13.53 -0.62 20.69
N ARG A 109 12.79 -0.03 19.73
CA ARG A 109 12.78 1.40 19.47
C ARG A 109 11.36 1.92 19.38
N ILE A 110 10.57 1.73 20.44
CA ILE A 110 9.12 2.04 20.48
C ILE A 110 8.80 3.44 19.94
N ILE A 111 9.57 4.46 20.33
CA ILE A 111 9.37 5.85 19.86
C ILE A 111 9.56 5.94 18.33
N LEU A 112 10.68 5.41 17.80
CA LEU A 112 10.93 5.36 16.36
C LEU A 112 9.88 4.52 15.63
N GLY A 113 9.43 3.42 16.24
CA GLY A 113 8.38 2.55 15.75
C GLY A 113 7.06 3.30 15.54
N ILE A 114 6.62 4.07 16.54
CA ILE A 114 5.40 4.90 16.46
C ILE A 114 5.52 5.93 15.34
N PHE A 115 6.65 6.65 15.25
CA PHE A 115 6.87 7.62 14.17
C PHE A 115 6.87 6.95 12.80
N SER A 116 7.55 5.82 12.64
CA SER A 116 7.55 5.07 11.38
C SER A 116 6.16 4.56 11.00
N TYR A 117 5.36 4.12 11.98
CA TYR A 117 3.98 3.71 11.76
C TYR A 117 3.15 4.87 11.18
N ILE A 118 3.19 6.04 11.83
CA ILE A 118 2.43 7.23 11.40
C ILE A 118 2.86 7.63 9.99
N ILE A 119 4.17 7.73 9.74
CA ILE A 119 4.71 8.14 8.44
C ILE A 119 4.28 7.17 7.33
N ILE A 120 4.43 5.85 7.55
CA ILE A 120 4.07 4.83 6.56
C ILE A 120 2.55 4.89 6.28
N SER A 121 1.73 4.97 7.33
CA SER A 121 0.27 5.05 7.20
C SER A 121 -0.18 6.31 6.48
N SER A 122 0.44 7.46 6.75
CA SER A 122 0.18 8.72 6.06
C SER A 122 0.57 8.66 4.58
N ILE A 123 1.72 8.08 4.24
CA ILE A 123 2.16 7.92 2.85
C ILE A 123 1.19 7.01 2.09
N ILE A 124 0.84 5.85 2.65
CA ILE A 124 -0.10 4.91 2.02
C ILE A 124 -1.45 5.58 1.78
N THR A 125 -2.00 6.22 2.82
CA THR A 125 -3.30 6.91 2.72
C THR A 125 -3.25 8.04 1.70
N GLY A 126 -2.16 8.82 1.68
CA GLY A 126 -1.95 9.91 0.73
C GLY A 126 -1.88 9.42 -0.73
N ILE A 127 -1.16 8.32 -1.00
CA ILE A 127 -1.08 7.71 -2.33
C ILE A 127 -2.47 7.25 -2.80
N LEU A 128 -3.22 6.57 -1.92
CA LEU A 128 -4.57 6.11 -2.22
C LEU A 128 -5.52 7.28 -2.48
N TYR A 129 -5.44 8.34 -1.67
CA TYR A 129 -6.24 9.54 -1.84
C TYR A 129 -5.98 10.21 -3.19
N VAL A 130 -4.72 10.38 -3.59
CA VAL A 130 -4.36 10.95 -4.90
C VAL A 130 -4.87 10.07 -6.05
N ALA A 131 -4.77 8.74 -5.90
CA ALA A 131 -5.27 7.80 -6.90
C ALA A 131 -6.80 7.89 -7.06
N ASP A 132 -7.53 8.02 -5.96
CA ASP A 132 -8.99 8.14 -5.95
C ASP A 132 -9.45 9.51 -6.45
N TRP A 133 -8.72 10.58 -6.11
CA TRP A 133 -8.96 11.92 -6.63
C TRP A 133 -8.83 11.98 -8.16
N LYS A 134 -7.79 11.35 -8.73
CA LYS A 134 -7.61 11.29 -10.19
C LYS A 134 -8.78 10.58 -10.88
N ARG A 135 -9.22 9.44 -10.34
CA ARG A 135 -10.39 8.70 -10.86
C ARG A 135 -11.66 9.55 -10.83
N LEU A 136 -11.90 10.22 -9.70
CA LEU A 136 -13.05 11.10 -9.56
C LEU A 136 -13.04 12.24 -10.60
N LYS A 137 -11.85 12.81 -10.85
CA LYS A 137 -11.71 13.86 -11.87
C LYS A 137 -11.99 13.33 -13.28
N GLU A 138 -11.49 12.15 -13.61
CA GLU A 138 -11.77 11.47 -14.88
C GLU A 138 -13.27 11.20 -15.06
N ASP A 139 -13.96 10.70 -14.02
CA ASP A 139 -15.40 10.44 -14.02
C ASP A 139 -16.21 11.73 -14.24
N ILE A 140 -15.82 12.84 -13.59
CA ILE A 140 -16.46 14.15 -13.77
C ILE A 140 -16.27 14.67 -15.20
N ASP A 141 -15.06 14.54 -15.75
CA ASP A 141 -14.75 14.97 -17.11
C ASP A 141 -15.50 14.14 -18.18
N GLU A 142 -15.81 12.88 -17.89
CA GLU A 142 -16.65 12.03 -18.74
C GLU A 142 -18.12 12.47 -18.69
N ILE A 143 -18.69 12.69 -17.51
CA ILE A 143 -20.08 13.16 -17.34
C ILE A 143 -20.29 14.53 -18.00
N ARG A 144 -19.30 15.42 -17.85
CA ARG A 144 -19.36 16.75 -18.47
C ARG A 144 -19.43 16.64 -20.00
N ARG A 145 -18.57 15.82 -20.60
CA ARG A 145 -18.56 15.58 -22.06
C ARG A 145 -19.87 14.97 -22.54
N ALA A 146 -20.43 14.01 -21.81
CA ALA A 146 -21.73 13.41 -22.15
C ALA A 146 -22.86 14.44 -22.11
N THR A 147 -22.85 15.35 -21.12
CA THR A 147 -23.86 16.41 -20.98
C THR A 147 -23.77 17.43 -22.11
N GLU A 148 -22.56 17.84 -22.51
CA GLU A 148 -22.34 18.76 -23.63
C GLU A 148 -22.79 18.20 -24.98
N ILE A 149 -22.71 16.87 -25.18
CA ILE A 149 -23.21 16.19 -26.39
C ILE A 149 -24.74 16.18 -26.40
N LEU A 150 -25.37 15.82 -25.27
CA LEU A 150 -26.84 15.79 -25.12
C LEU A 150 -27.47 17.17 -25.33
N ASP A 151 -26.83 18.24 -24.87
CA ASP A 151 -27.32 19.61 -25.03
C ASP A 151 -27.27 20.05 -26.52
N LYS A 152 -26.22 19.63 -27.25
CA LYS A 152 -26.12 19.86 -28.71
C LYS A 152 -27.17 19.11 -29.52
N GLU A 153 -27.57 17.90 -29.10
CA GLU A 153 -28.63 17.14 -29.77
C GLU A 153 -30.03 17.73 -29.52
N LYS A 154 -30.29 18.36 -28.36
CA LYS A 154 -31.58 19.01 -28.06
C LYS A 154 -31.84 20.31 -28.82
N ILE A 155 -30.79 20.97 -29.31
CA ILE A 155 -30.88 22.26 -30.04
C ILE A 155 -31.13 22.05 -31.55
N LYS A 156 -31.07 20.80 -32.03
CA LYS A 156 -31.23 20.42 -33.43
C LYS A 156 -32.62 19.85 -33.71
#